data_AF-A0A0G1BPW7-F1
#
_entry.id   AF-A0A0G1BPW7-F1
#
_cell.length_a   1.000
_cell.length_b   1.000
_cell.length_c   1.000
_cell.angle_alpha   90.00
_cell.angle_beta   90.00
_cell.angle_gamma   90.00
#
_symmetry.space_group_name_H-M   'P 1'
#
loop_
_entity.id
_entity.type
_entity.pdbx_description
1 polymer ?
#
loop_
_entity_poly.entity_id
_entity_poly.type
_entity_poly.pdbx_seq_one_letter_code
_entity_poly.pdbx_strand_id
1 'polypeptide(L)'
;MKKALVISIKKEIAPVISSRDIINRLARAIEEADSKKIMLDFNKVEFVSRSATHALIKLKEKYNKSWNIFNKKKIVFININRSFEKMVQSVVASKKFMNRKVEFNPEMVSADALFDKNIV
;
A
#
# COMPACT_ATOMS: atom_id res chain seq x y z
N MET A 1 -26.10 16.06 -4.97
CA MET A 1 -25.10 14.96 -4.94
C MET A 1 -23.70 15.56 -4.78
N LYS A 2 -22.95 15.23 -3.72
CA LYS A 2 -21.55 15.71 -3.57
C LYS A 2 -20.68 15.10 -4.69
N LYS A 3 -19.99 15.94 -5.48
CA LYS A 3 -19.11 15.50 -6.59
C LYS A 3 -17.95 14.64 -6.08
N ALA A 4 -17.51 13.66 -6.87
CA ALA A 4 -16.34 12.86 -6.55
C ALA A 4 -15.07 13.72 -6.62
N LEU A 5 -14.17 13.59 -5.63
CA LEU A 5 -12.87 14.22 -5.67
C LEU A 5 -11.90 13.33 -6.46
N VAL A 6 -11.22 13.91 -7.45
CA VAL A 6 -10.16 13.23 -8.20
C VAL A 6 -8.82 13.78 -7.76
N ILE A 7 -7.94 12.92 -7.25
CA ILE A 7 -6.59 13.28 -6.80
C ILE A 7 -5.60 12.67 -7.79
N SER A 8 -4.80 13.51 -8.45
CA SER A 8 -3.77 13.05 -9.38
C SER A 8 -2.55 12.57 -8.60
N ILE A 9 -2.30 11.26 -8.66
CA ILE A 9 -1.20 10.63 -7.94
C ILE A 9 0.16 11.02 -8.52
N LYS A 10 0.24 11.32 -9.82
CA LYS A 10 1.48 11.82 -10.43
C LYS A 10 2.03 13.03 -9.68
N LYS A 11 1.18 13.99 -9.29
CA LYS A 11 1.62 15.20 -8.58
C LYS A 11 2.11 14.90 -7.16
N GLU A 12 1.54 13.87 -6.53
CA GLU A 12 1.89 13.46 -5.17
C GLU A 12 3.16 12.59 -5.12
N ILE A 13 3.42 11.81 -6.18
CA ILE A 13 4.61 10.93 -6.28
C ILE A 13 5.79 11.63 -6.97
N ALA A 14 5.57 12.72 -7.73
CA ALA A 14 6.58 13.31 -8.62
C ALA A 14 7.80 13.99 -7.95
N PRO A 15 7.87 14.23 -6.64
CA PRO A 15 9.14 14.29 -5.95
C PRO A 15 9.23 13.08 -5.02
N VAL A 16 10.32 12.31 -5.09
CA VAL A 16 10.61 11.23 -4.15
C VAL A 16 10.78 11.82 -2.75
N ILE A 17 9.66 11.95 -2.05
CA ILE A 17 9.57 12.10 -0.61
C ILE A 17 9.09 10.72 -0.13
N SER A 18 9.55 10.27 1.04
CA SER A 18 9.38 8.90 1.49
C SER A 18 7.93 8.40 1.33
N SER A 19 7.75 7.08 1.19
CA SER A 19 6.42 6.45 1.11
C SER A 19 5.45 6.94 2.22
N ARG A 20 5.97 7.42 3.36
CA ARG A 20 5.17 7.95 4.47
C ARG A 20 4.66 9.36 4.21
N ASP A 21 5.47 10.23 3.61
CA ASP A 21 5.13 11.64 3.41
C ASP A 21 4.02 11.81 2.37
N ILE A 22 4.09 11.02 1.29
CA ILE A 22 3.03 10.95 0.27
C ILE A 22 1.72 10.49 0.91
N ILE A 23 1.77 9.50 1.79
CA ILE A 23 0.59 8.95 2.45
C ILE A 23 0.00 9.93 3.45
N ASN A 24 0.82 10.68 4.17
CA ASN A 24 0.35 11.72 5.09
C ASN A 24 -0.33 12.86 4.33
N ARG A 25 0.24 13.30 3.19
CA ARG A 25 -0.39 14.30 2.32
C ARG A 25 -1.72 13.80 1.75
N LEU A 26 -1.75 12.57 1.24
CA LEU A 26 -2.97 11.94 0.75
C LEU A 26 -4.02 11.80 1.85
N ALA A 27 -3.63 11.37 3.06
CA ALA A 27 -4.55 11.23 4.19
C ALA A 27 -5.18 12.58 4.58
N ARG A 28 -4.37 13.65 4.63
CA ARG A 28 -4.84 15.00 4.91
C ARG A 28 -5.80 15.49 3.83
N ALA A 29 -5.44 15.36 2.56
CA ALA A 29 -6.31 15.71 1.43
C ALA A 29 -7.62 14.89 1.44
N ILE A 30 -7.54 13.61 1.82
CA ILE A 30 -8.71 12.75 1.98
C ILE A 30 -9.58 13.22 3.12
N GLU A 31 -9.02 13.62 4.27
CA GLU A 31 -9.77 14.05 5.46
C GLU A 31 -10.47 15.40 5.23
N GLU A 32 -9.77 16.37 4.65
CA GLU A 32 -10.27 17.70 4.30
C GLU A 32 -11.31 17.67 3.18
N ALA A 33 -11.32 16.63 2.34
CA ALA A 33 -12.27 16.54 1.23
C ALA A 33 -13.73 16.41 1.68
N ASP A 34 -14.61 17.28 1.20
CA ASP A 34 -16.05 17.18 1.45
C ASP A 34 -16.71 15.92 0.83
N SER A 35 -16.03 15.30 -0.13
CA SER A 35 -16.56 14.18 -0.91
C SER A 35 -16.46 12.85 -0.19
N LYS A 36 -17.55 12.06 -0.25
CA LYS A 36 -17.56 10.66 0.21
C LYS A 36 -16.88 9.71 -0.77
N LYS A 37 -16.64 10.12 -2.03
CA LYS A 37 -15.99 9.28 -3.05
C LYS A 37 -14.72 9.97 -3.52
N ILE A 38 -13.59 9.30 -3.30
CA ILE A 38 -12.28 9.80 -3.68
C ILE A 38 -11.66 8.84 -4.70
N MET A 39 -11.25 9.40 -5.83
CA MET A 39 -10.66 8.67 -6.94
C MET A 39 -9.19 9.05 -7.00
N LEU A 40 -8.32 8.10 -6.68
CA LEU A 40 -6.88 8.25 -6.85
C LEU A 40 -6.53 7.90 -8.29
N ASP A 41 -6.12 8.90 -9.06
CA ASP A 41 -5.85 8.80 -10.49
C ASP A 41 -4.36 8.56 -10.75
N PHE A 42 -4.05 7.37 -11.26
CA PHE A 42 -2.69 6.92 -11.59
C PHE A 42 -2.31 7.19 -13.04
N ASN A 43 -3.09 8.00 -13.77
CA ASN A 43 -2.73 8.39 -15.13
C ASN A 43 -1.32 9.04 -15.15
N LYS A 44 -0.50 8.64 -16.11
CA LYS A 44 0.91 9.07 -16.26
C LYS A 44 1.82 8.73 -15.07
N VAL A 45 1.44 7.77 -14.22
CA VAL A 45 2.33 7.13 -13.26
C VAL A 45 2.90 5.87 -13.91
N GLU A 46 4.22 5.78 -14.04
CA GLU A 46 4.89 4.65 -14.69
C GLU A 46 5.15 3.50 -13.72
N PHE A 47 5.56 3.82 -12.50
CA PHE A 47 5.95 2.85 -11.49
C PHE A 47 5.49 3.27 -10.09
N VAL A 48 5.08 2.27 -9.30
CA VAL A 48 4.76 2.43 -7.88
C VAL A 48 5.52 1.33 -7.13
N SER A 49 6.35 1.72 -6.16
CA SER A 49 7.12 0.76 -5.39
C SER A 49 6.24 -0.15 -4.54
N ARG A 50 6.79 -1.28 -4.08
CA ARG A 50 6.11 -2.21 -3.17
C ARG A 50 5.68 -1.52 -1.86
N SER A 51 6.54 -0.69 -1.28
CA SER A 51 6.27 0.03 -0.03
C SER A 51 5.13 1.05 -0.21
N ALA A 52 5.15 1.83 -1.30
CA ALA A 52 4.10 2.77 -1.64
C ALA A 52 2.77 2.04 -1.89
N THR A 53 2.80 0.94 -2.65
CA THR A 53 1.62 0.10 -2.92
C THR A 53 1.00 -0.41 -1.63
N HIS A 54 1.80 -0.95 -0.72
CA HIS A 54 1.33 -1.43 0.57
C HIS A 54 0.68 -0.32 1.41
N ALA A 55 1.29 0.87 1.43
CA ALA A 55 0.74 2.00 2.16
C ALA A 55 -0.56 2.52 1.54
N LEU A 56 -0.66 2.59 0.20
CA LEU A 56 -1.89 2.96 -0.52
C LEU A 56 -3.03 1.99 -0.24
N ILE A 57 -2.75 0.68 -0.21
CA ILE A 57 -3.74 -0.35 0.13
C ILE A 57 -4.22 -0.16 1.58
N LYS A 58 -3.32 0.06 2.53
CA LYS A 58 -3.68 0.34 3.93
C LYS A 58 -4.54 1.59 4.07
N LEU A 59 -4.19 2.66 3.34
CA LEU A 59 -4.96 3.90 3.31
C LEU A 59 -6.38 3.65 2.79
N LYS A 60 -6.50 2.95 1.66
CA LYS A 60 -7.80 2.56 1.09
C LYS A 60 -8.63 1.75 2.09
N GLU A 61 -8.02 0.78 2.77
CA GLU A 61 -8.70 -0.04 3.78
C GLU A 61 -9.15 0.79 4.99
N LYS A 62 -8.30 1.69 5.52
CA LYS A 62 -8.60 2.57 6.65
C LYS A 62 -9.91 3.33 6.43
N TYR A 63 -10.06 4.00 5.29
CA TYR A 63 -11.27 4.80 5.03
C TYR A 63 -12.46 3.96 4.56
N ASN A 64 -12.24 2.90 3.78
CA ASN A 64 -13.34 2.05 3.29
C ASN A 64 -13.96 1.18 4.40
N LYS A 65 -13.17 0.77 5.40
CA LYS A 65 -13.61 -0.01 6.57
C LYS A 65 -13.86 0.86 7.81
N SER A 66 -13.80 2.18 7.69
CA SER A 66 -14.06 3.08 8.82
C SER A 66 -15.44 2.78 9.42
N TRP A 67 -15.47 2.51 10.73
CA TRP A 67 -16.68 2.25 11.50
C TRP A 67 -17.55 3.51 11.66
N ASN A 68 -16.94 4.70 11.55
CA ASN A 68 -17.68 5.95 11.59
C ASN A 68 -18.32 6.23 10.22
N ILE A 69 -19.63 5.96 10.11
CA ILE A 69 -20.45 6.14 8.91
C ILE A 69 -20.45 7.59 8.39
N PHE A 70 -20.32 8.58 9.27
CA PHE A 70 -20.28 9.99 8.89
C PHE A 70 -18.98 10.36 8.17
N ASN A 71 -17.87 9.71 8.55
CA ASN A 71 -16.54 9.93 7.98
C ASN A 71 -16.08 8.83 7.02
N LYS A 72 -16.99 7.90 6.67
CA LYS A 72 -16.67 6.82 5.73
C LYS A 72 -16.50 7.39 4.33
N LYS A 73 -15.27 7.27 3.81
CA LYS A 73 -14.93 7.66 2.44
C LYS A 73 -14.62 6.42 1.62
N LYS A 74 -15.21 6.36 0.41
CA LYS A 74 -14.96 5.32 -0.59
C LYS A 74 -13.79 5.75 -1.46
N ILE A 75 -12.64 5.15 -1.22
CA ILE A 75 -11.43 5.33 -2.03
C ILE A 75 -11.41 4.28 -3.13
N VAL A 76 -11.22 4.71 -4.38
CA VAL A 76 -11.03 3.86 -5.56
C VAL A 76 -9.76 4.29 -6.31
N PHE A 77 -9.08 3.32 -6.92
CA PHE A 77 -7.94 3.59 -7.80
C PHE A 77 -8.44 3.56 -9.23
N ILE A 78 -8.04 4.52 -10.06
CA ILE A 78 -8.41 4.60 -11.48
C ILE A 78 -7.15 4.79 -12.33
N ASN A 79 -7.25 4.45 -13.62
CA ASN A 79 -6.17 4.58 -14.60
C ASN A 79 -4.85 3.93 -14.14
N ILE A 80 -4.96 2.79 -13.48
CA ILE A 80 -3.78 2.00 -13.08
C ILE A 80 -3.16 1.34 -14.30
N ASN A 81 -1.83 1.31 -14.36
CA ASN A 81 -1.12 0.57 -15.40
C ASN A 81 -0.89 -0.90 -14.98
N ARG A 82 -0.50 -1.76 -15.95
CA ARG A 82 -0.28 -3.20 -15.72
C ARG A 82 0.81 -3.49 -14.69
N SER A 83 1.85 -2.66 -14.59
CA SER A 83 2.93 -2.80 -13.61
C SER A 83 2.39 -2.61 -12.19
N PHE A 84 1.61 -1.55 -11.97
CA PHE A 84 0.99 -1.27 -10.69
C PHE A 84 -0.07 -2.33 -10.31
N GLU A 85 -0.86 -2.79 -11.28
CA GLU A 85 -1.83 -3.88 -11.05
C GLU A 85 -1.14 -5.15 -10.51
N LYS A 86 -0.05 -5.59 -11.16
CA LYS A 86 0.74 -6.74 -10.68
C LYS A 86 1.31 -6.50 -9.28
N MET A 87 1.78 -5.30 -9.00
CA MET A 87 2.30 -4.94 -7.67
C MET A 87 1.21 -5.01 -6.60
N VAL A 88 -0.01 -4.51 -6.88
CA VAL A 88 -1.16 -4.63 -5.99
C VAL A 88 -1.49 -6.09 -5.72
N GLN A 89 -1.56 -6.92 -6.76
CA GLN A 89 -1.81 -8.37 -6.62
C GLN A 89 -0.75 -9.04 -5.74
N SER A 90 0.54 -8.76 -5.98
CA SER A 90 1.65 -9.30 -5.19
C SER A 90 1.57 -8.92 -3.71
N VAL A 91 1.26 -7.65 -3.41
CA VAL A 91 1.14 -7.16 -2.03
C VAL A 91 -0.07 -7.76 -1.32
N VAL A 92 -1.22 -7.85 -2.00
CA VAL A 92 -2.44 -8.46 -1.43
C VAL A 92 -2.24 -9.96 -1.20
N ALA A 93 -1.63 -10.67 -2.14
CA ALA A 93 -1.30 -12.08 -1.98
C ALA A 93 -0.37 -12.28 -0.77
N SER A 94 0.72 -11.52 -0.69
CA SER A 94 1.67 -11.54 0.44
C SER A 94 0.96 -11.36 1.79
N LYS A 95 0.00 -10.43 1.88
CA LYS A 95 -0.79 -10.18 3.09
C LYS A 95 -1.68 -11.37 3.46
N LYS A 96 -2.27 -12.06 2.48
CA LYS A 96 -3.06 -13.29 2.73
C LYS A 96 -2.19 -14.44 3.22
N PHE A 97 -0.97 -14.57 2.71
CA PHE A 97 -0.03 -15.62 3.12
C PHE A 97 0.51 -15.39 4.53
N MET A 98 0.85 -14.15 4.92
CA MET A 98 1.32 -13.83 6.28
C MET A 98 0.29 -14.10 7.39
N ASN A 99 -1.00 -14.16 7.05
CA ASN A 99 -2.05 -14.49 8.02
C ASN A 99 -2.21 -16.01 8.26
N ARG A 100 -1.46 -16.86 7.55
CA ARG A 100 -1.37 -18.28 7.89
C ARG A 100 -0.43 -18.40 9.08
N LYS A 101 -0.88 -18.98 10.19
CA LYS A 101 0.04 -19.48 11.23
C LYS A 101 0.90 -20.55 10.56
N VAL A 102 2.08 -20.17 10.12
CA VAL A 102 3.12 -21.14 9.80
C VAL A 102 3.60 -21.64 11.15
N GLU A 103 3.49 -22.95 11.42
CA GLU A 103 4.23 -23.55 12.52
C GLU A 103 5.71 -23.36 12.20
N PHE A 104 6.29 -22.34 12.82
CA PHE A 104 7.71 -22.04 12.70
C PHE A 104 8.45 -23.05 13.57
N ASN A 105 8.90 -24.13 12.94
CA ASN A 105 9.76 -25.14 13.55
C ASN A 105 11.17 -25.04 12.91
N PRO A 106 11.96 -24.01 13.23
CA PRO A 106 13.29 -23.88 12.67
C PRO A 106 14.18 -24.98 13.23
N GLU A 107 14.97 -25.60 12.36
CA GLU A 107 16.13 -26.36 12.82
C GLU A 107 17.13 -25.39 13.45
N MET A 108 17.45 -25.58 14.74
CA MET A 108 18.51 -24.83 15.38
C MET A 108 19.85 -25.30 14.83
N VAL A 109 20.48 -24.46 14.01
CA VAL A 109 21.87 -24.64 13.59
C VAL A 109 22.75 -23.85 14.55
N SER A 110 23.69 -24.50 15.21
CA SER A 110 24.68 -23.78 16.04
C SER A 110 25.54 -22.89 15.16
N ALA A 111 25.97 -21.74 15.68
CA ALA A 111 26.90 -20.87 14.94
C ALA A 111 28.18 -21.63 14.57
N ASP A 112 28.64 -22.55 15.43
CA ASP A 112 29.82 -23.40 15.21
C ASP A 112 29.68 -24.27 13.94
N ALA A 113 28.49 -24.78 13.66
CA ALA A 113 28.21 -25.56 12.46
C ALA A 113 28.31 -24.76 11.14
N LEU A 114 28.33 -23.42 11.22
CA LEU A 114 28.57 -22.54 10.07
C LEU A 114 30.07 -22.32 9.82
N PHE A 115 30.92 -22.51 10.84
CA PHE A 115 32.37 -22.32 10.75
C PHE A 115 33.10 -23.62 10.38
N ASP A 116 32.50 -24.80 10.62
CA ASP A 116 33.09 -26.11 10.29
C ASP A 116 33.07 -26.49 8.80
N LYS A 117 32.44 -25.69 7.92
CA LYS A 117 32.43 -25.96 6.47
C LYS A 117 33.63 -25.40 5.69
N ASN A 118 34.71 -24.98 6.37
CA ASN A 118 35.91 -24.46 5.72
C ASN A 118 37.23 -24.91 6.35
N ILE A 119 37.35 -26.16 6.80
CA ILE A 119 38.68 -26.73 7.12
C ILE A 119 38.78 -28.18 6.60
N VAL A 120 39.41 -28.27 5.41
CA VAL A 120 40.07 -29.43 4.73
C VAL A 120 39.20 -30.59 4.27
#